data_AF-A0A7D7ZTB3-F1
#
_entry.id   AF-A0A7D7ZTB3-F1
#
_cell.length_a   1.000
_cell.length_b   1.000
_cell.length_c   1.000
_cell.angle_alpha   90.00
_cell.angle_beta   90.00
_cell.angle_gamma   90.00
#
_symmetry.space_group_name_H-M   'P 1'
#
loop_
_entity.id
_entity.type
_entity.pdbx_description
1 polymer ?
#
loop_
_entity_poly.entity_id
_entity_poly.type
_entity_poly.pdbx_seq_one_letter_code
_entity_poly.pdbx_strand_id
1 'polypeptide(L)' 'MEKERRLPSSILHERINRELKQLRAYGEYLPQTAQSYISKWLSSGFLERSYEPQASEEMYELSAPAAQAPE' A
#
# COMPACT_ATOMS: atom_id res chain seq x y z
N MET A 1 -14.13 12.03 5.66
CA MET A 1 -13.82 10.62 5.96
C MET A 1 -12.32 10.49 5.84
N GLU A 2 -11.60 10.53 6.96
CA GLU A 2 -10.18 10.19 6.97
C GLU A 2 -10.06 8.77 6.44
N LYS A 3 -9.60 8.62 5.19
CA LYS A 3 -9.26 7.31 4.64
C LYS A 3 -8.35 6.66 5.66
N GLU A 4 -8.72 5.47 6.14
CA GLU A 4 -7.97 4.71 7.13
C GLU A 4 -6.48 4.75 6.76
N ARG A 5 -5.69 5.52 7.52
CA ARG A 5 -4.25 5.71 7.24
C ARG A 5 -3.48 4.41 7.46
N ARG A 6 -4.08 3.47 8.19
CA ARG A 6 -3.52 2.21 8.63
C ARG A 6 -4.39 1.05 8.18
N LEU A 7 -3.79 0.07 7.50
CA LEU A 7 -4.47 -1.09 6.94
C LEU A 7 -3.76 -2.39 7.32
N PRO A 8 -4.49 -3.48 7.60
CA PRO A 8 -3.89 -4.80 7.69
C PRO A 8 -3.27 -5.24 6.35
N SER A 9 -2.22 -6.07 6.42
CA SER A 9 -1.46 -6.55 5.26
C SER A 9 -2.36 -7.11 4.17
N SER A 10 -3.28 -7.99 4.52
CA SER A 10 -4.21 -8.63 3.59
C SER A 10 -5.07 -7.60 2.86
N ILE A 11 -5.60 -6.61 3.59
CA ILE A 11 -6.44 -5.56 3.02
C ILE A 11 -5.63 -4.65 2.09
N LEU A 12 -4.40 -4.28 2.46
CA LEU A 12 -3.54 -3.46 1.60
C LEU A 12 -3.20 -4.19 0.29
N HIS A 13 -2.78 -5.46 0.39
CA HIS A 13 -2.44 -6.27 -0.78
C HIS A 13 -3.65 -6.46 -1.70
N GLU A 14 -4.83 -6.74 -1.16
CA GLU A 14 -6.05 -6.91 -1.94
C GLU A 14 -6.41 -5.62 -2.70
N ARG A 15 -6.41 -4.47 -2.01
CA ARG A 15 -6.71 -3.17 -2.62
C ARG A 15 -5.76 -2.87 -3.78
N ILE A 16 -4.44 -2.99 -3.57
CA ILE A 16 -3.45 -2.71 -4.62
C ILE A 16 -3.61 -3.70 -5.78
N ASN A 17 -3.83 -4.98 -5.53
CA ASN A 17 -4.05 -5.95 -6.60
C ASN A 17 -5.28 -5.61 -7.45
N ARG A 18 -6.37 -5.15 -6.82
CA ARG A 18 -7.58 -4.71 -7.53
C ARG A 18 -7.31 -3.50 -8.42
N GLU A 19 -6.62 -2.49 -7.89
CA GLU A 19 -6.26 -1.28 -8.65
C GLU A 19 -5.31 -1.63 -9.81
N LEU A 20 -4.28 -2.44 -9.56
CA LEU A 20 -3.37 -2.92 -10.62
C LEU A 20 -4.12 -3.66 -11.72
N LYS A 21 -5.09 -4.51 -11.36
CA LYS A 21 -5.93 -5.21 -12.34
C LYS A 21 -6.75 -4.24 -13.18
N GLN A 22 -7.32 -3.20 -12.57
CA GLN A 22 -8.09 -2.18 -13.28
C GLN A 22 -7.19 -1.37 -14.23
N LEU A 23 -6.05 -0.85 -13.75
CA LEU A 23 -5.11 -0.08 -14.56
C LEU A 23 -4.60 -0.89 -15.75
N ARG A 24 -4.22 -2.16 -15.54
CA ARG A 24 -3.81 -3.06 -16.64
C ARG A 24 -4.94 -3.29 -17.65
N ALA A 25 -6.19 -3.35 -17.20
CA ALA A 25 -7.35 -3.47 -18.11
C ALA A 25 -7.56 -2.21 -18.97
N TYR A 26 -7.10 -1.05 -18.51
CA TYR A 26 -7.07 0.19 -19.30
C TYR A 26 -5.85 0.31 -20.23
N GLY A 27 -4.95 -0.69 -20.22
CA GLY A 27 -3.75 -0.72 -21.07
C GLY A 27 -2.48 -0.19 -20.40
N GLU A 28 -2.51 0.14 -19.11
CA GLU A 28 -1.32 0.57 -18.38
C GLU A 28 -0.31 -0.56 -18.20
N TYR A 29 0.97 -0.28 -18.49
CA TYR A 29 2.05 -1.25 -18.32
C TYR A 29 2.61 -1.22 -16.90
N LEU A 30 2.01 -2.01 -16.01
CA LEU A 30 2.41 -2.17 -14.61
C LEU A 30 2.82 -3.64 -14.34
N PRO A 31 4.04 -4.06 -14.71
CA PRO A 31 4.44 -5.47 -14.68
C PRO A 31 4.68 -6.01 -13.26
N GLN A 32 4.86 -5.14 -12.27
CA GLN A 32 5.20 -5.54 -10.91
C GLN A 32 3.96 -6.00 -10.12
N THR A 33 4.17 -6.88 -9.13
CA THR A 33 3.10 -7.34 -8.24
C THR A 33 2.81 -6.31 -7.15
N ALA A 34 1.64 -6.41 -6.50
CA ALA A 34 1.33 -5.58 -5.34
C ALA A 34 2.43 -5.64 -4.26
N GLN A 35 2.96 -6.83 -3.99
CA GLN A 35 4.05 -7.03 -3.05
C GLN A 35 5.32 -6.26 -3.45
N SER A 36 5.69 -6.26 -4.73
CA SER A 36 6.85 -5.48 -5.21
C SER A 36 6.67 -3.98 -5.00
N TYR A 37 5.46 -3.45 -5.25
CA TYR A 37 5.16 -2.03 -4.98
C TYR A 37 5.20 -1.71 -3.49
N ILE A 38 4.58 -2.54 -2.64
CA ILE A 38 4.59 -2.37 -1.19
C ILE A 38 6.04 -2.38 -0.65
N SER A 39 6.85 -3.36 -1.05
CA SER A 39 8.26 -3.44 -0.65
C SER A 39 9.04 -2.19 -1.07
N LYS A 40 8.80 -1.69 -2.30
CA LYS A 40 9.43 -0.44 -2.77
C LYS A 40 9.02 0.75 -1.90
N TRP A 41 7.73 0.88 -1.60
CA TRP A 41 7.21 1.99 -0.78
C TRP A 41 7.71 1.95 0.66
N LEU A 42 7.84 0.76 1.25
CA LEU A 42 8.51 0.58 2.54
C LEU A 42 9.95 1.06 2.49
N SER A 43 10.74 0.61 1.49
CA SER A 43 12.14 1.00 1.36
C SER A 43 12.32 2.49 1.04
N SER A 44 11.34 3.13 0.40
CA SER A 44 11.32 4.58 0.13
C SER A 44 10.76 5.42 1.29
N GLY A 45 10.30 4.80 2.38
CA GLY A 45 9.75 5.51 3.53
C GLY A 45 8.35 6.09 3.33
N PHE A 46 7.61 5.65 2.31
CA PHE A 46 6.21 6.04 2.09
C PHE A 46 5.24 5.20 2.93
N LEU A 47 5.66 3.98 3.29
CA LEU A 47 4.93 3.09 4.17
C LEU A 47 5.76 2.78 5.41
N GLU A 48 5.08 2.69 6.54
CA GLU A 48 5.60 2.12 7.77
C GLU A 48 4.93 0.77 8.01
N ARG A 49 5.71 -0.22 8.47
CA ARG A 49 5.23 -1.55 8.81
C ARG A 49 5.37 -1.76 10.31
N SER A 50 4.28 -2.14 10.95
CA SER A 50 4.22 -2.43 12.37
C SER A 50 3.60 -3.80 12.61
N TYR A 51 4.06 -4.48 13.66
CA TYR A 51 3.45 -5.72 14.13
C TYR A 51 3.09 -5.53 15.61
N GLU A 52 1.80 -5.38 15.89
CA GLU A 52 1.35 -5.17 17.27
C GLU A 52 1.21 -6.52 17.99
N PRO A 53 1.43 -6.58 19.31
CA PRO A 53 1.36 -7.82 20.08
C PRO A 53 0.01 -8.57 19.99
N GLN A 54 -1.05 -7.87 19.57
CA GLN A 54 -2.41 -8.41 19.44
C GLN A 54 -2.87 -8.49 17.98
N ALA A 55 -2.04 -8.09 17.02
CA ALA A 55 -2.40 -8.11 15.62
C ALA A 55 -2.22 -9.52 15.03
N SER A 56 -3.22 -9.97 14.29
CA SER A 56 -3.15 -11.24 13.55
C SER A 56 -2.24 -11.16 12.33
N GLU A 57 -1.91 -9.95 11.87
CA GLU A 57 -1.08 -9.70 10.69
C GLU A 57 -0.33 -8.36 10.82
N GLU A 58 0.63 -8.14 9.94
CA GLU A 58 1.35 -6.87 9.84
C GLU A 58 0.38 -5.74 9.46
N MET A 59 0.56 -4.59 10.09
CA MET A 59 -0.18 -3.37 9.80
C MET A 59 0.71 -2.41 9.02
N TYR A 60 0.15 -1.82 7.97
CA TYR A 60 0.82 -0.85 7.11
C TYR A 60 0.18 0.51 7.27
N GLU A 61 0.99 1.54 7.47
CA GLU A 61 0.53 2.92 7.63
C GLU A 61 1.24 3.84 6.65
N LEU A 62 0.51 4.81 6.09
CA LEU A 62 1.12 5.87 5.29
C LEU A 62 1.96 6.78 6.19
N SER A 63 3.22 7.00 5.83
CA SER A 63 4.06 7.95 6.56
C SER A 63 3.56 9.39 6.36
N ALA A 64 3.73 10.25 7.37
CA ALA A 64 3.27 11.65 7.35
C ALA A 64 3.73 12.48 6.12
N PRO A 65 4.93 12.29 5.53
CA PRO A 65 5.31 13.00 4.30
C PRO A 65 4.74 12.38 3.00
N ALA A 66 4.24 11.14 3.02
CA ALA A 66 3.68 10.49 1.82
C ALA A 66 2.31 11.05 1.40
N ALA A 67 1.60 11.73 2.30
CA ALA A 67 0.29 12.32 2.05
C ALA A 67 0.33 13.61 1.20
N GLN A 68 1.52 14.12 0.87
CA GLN A 68 1.69 15.31 0.02
C GLN A 68 2.32 14.90 -1.32
N ALA A 69 1.49 14.50 -2.28
CA ALA A 69 1.87 14.62 -3.68
C ALA A 69 1.67 16.11 -4.06
N PRO A 70 2.71 16.85 -4.49
CA PRO A 70 2.53 18.20 -5.00
C PRO A 70 1.71 18.16 -6.30
N GLU A 71 0.77 19.09 -6.42
CA GLU A 71 -0.09 19.36 -7.58
C GLU A 71 0.71 19.78 -8.83
#